data_AF-A0AAV5NQ47-F1
#
_entry.id   AF-A0AAV5NQ47-F1
#
_cell.length_a   1.000
_cell.length_b   1.000
_cell.length_c   1.000
_cell.angle_alpha   90.00
_cell.angle_beta   90.00
_cell.angle_gamma   90.00
#
_symmetry.space_group_name_H-M   'P 1'
#
loop_
_entity.id
_entity.type
_entity.pdbx_description
1 polymer ?
#
loop_
_entity_poly.entity_id
_entity_poly.type
_entity_poly.pdbx_seq_one_letter_code
_entity_poly.pdbx_strand_id
1 'polypeptide(L)'
;MGKKSSPPPPPAPPPPKETAAAQTSTNIGTAIAQQALNNVNQVTPGGSLTYSQSGSHTYTDPGTGQTHVIPTYTATQTLSPENQRIQNKTEEAQLNFSTLAADQSARLKGLLGRPVDASTLPESGDADAIRQTNLQRVGQGPVLQTELGDVGDVQRHIADAGPITRTYGTDFSKDRQRVEDALMARMSPRLEQDRQRLESRLASQGIRIGSDAYQSAMDDFSRQTNDARFGAILNAGQEQSRLTGLAASRANFENAAQAQAFKQNAANAQLNNSAQSQAFQQESERVGQRNDALQQMHRNRAQGIGMDNQTTTQEVNADIARFDAMNNARNQALQERFALRNQPINEITALMSGSQVTQPSFITPQTAQLATTDTAGIQAGYDNAMSNRYARLMANRGQNMGLAGSLFGGLAGLGGAAIMASDRRVKKDIKKVGKTNDGQPIYTFRYKDSDGIQMGLMAQDVEKKKPEAVIERPDGIKMVNYDLALKGAK
;
A
#
# COMPACT_ATOMS: atom_id res chain seq x y z
N MET A 1 -75.29 -59.33 -125.61
CA MET A 1 -73.92 -59.80 -125.31
C MET A 1 -72.93 -58.89 -126.03
N GLY A 2 -72.00 -58.27 -125.29
CA GLY A 2 -70.90 -57.45 -125.82
C GLY A 2 -69.98 -57.10 -124.65
N LYS A 3 -68.72 -57.57 -124.70
CA LYS A 3 -67.81 -57.78 -123.57
C LYS A 3 -67.34 -56.47 -122.91
N LYS A 4 -67.30 -56.46 -121.56
CA LYS A 4 -66.60 -55.47 -120.74
C LYS A 4 -65.09 -55.58 -120.98
N SER A 5 -64.43 -54.48 -121.33
CA SER A 5 -62.97 -54.34 -121.31
C SER A 5 -62.51 -53.99 -119.89
N SER A 6 -61.55 -54.74 -119.36
CA SER A 6 -60.94 -54.50 -118.05
C SER A 6 -60.06 -53.23 -118.08
N PRO A 7 -59.98 -52.43 -116.99
CA PRO A 7 -59.05 -51.31 -116.90
C PRO A 7 -57.59 -51.81 -116.93
N PRO A 8 -56.64 -51.01 -117.46
CA PRO A 8 -55.22 -51.35 -117.43
C PRO A 8 -54.70 -51.42 -115.98
N PRO A 9 -53.74 -52.32 -115.68
CA PRO A 9 -53.17 -52.42 -114.34
C PRO A 9 -52.44 -51.13 -113.95
N PRO A 10 -52.41 -50.77 -112.64
CA PRO A 10 -51.66 -49.61 -112.16
C PRO A 10 -50.16 -49.76 -112.48
N PRO A 11 -49.45 -48.65 -112.73
CA PRO A 11 -48.01 -48.69 -112.96
C PRO A 11 -47.31 -49.34 -111.76
N ALA A 12 -46.30 -50.17 -112.04
CA ALA A 12 -45.56 -50.86 -111.00
C ALA A 12 -44.89 -49.85 -110.05
N PRO A 13 -44.96 -50.05 -108.71
CA PRO A 13 -44.25 -49.20 -107.77
C PRO A 13 -42.74 -49.23 -108.07
N PRO A 14 -42.03 -48.10 -107.93
CA PRO A 14 -40.59 -48.06 -108.12
C PRO A 14 -39.90 -49.05 -107.16
N PRO A 15 -38.79 -49.67 -107.56
CA PRO A 15 -38.08 -50.65 -106.74
C PRO A 15 -37.72 -50.05 -105.36
N PRO A 16 -37.98 -50.73 -104.23
CA PRO A 16 -37.68 -50.23 -102.88
C PRO A 16 -36.22 -49.78 -102.68
N LYS A 17 -35.28 -50.44 -103.38
CA LYS A 17 -33.86 -50.06 -103.36
C LYS A 17 -33.61 -48.69 -103.99
N GLU A 18 -34.29 -48.37 -105.08
CA GLU A 18 -34.16 -47.07 -105.75
C GLU A 18 -34.80 -45.96 -104.90
N THR A 19 -35.92 -46.24 -104.23
CA THR A 19 -36.56 -45.29 -103.29
C THR A 19 -35.69 -45.00 -102.07
N ALA A 20 -35.03 -46.00 -101.48
CA ALA A 20 -34.10 -45.81 -100.37
C ALA A 20 -32.82 -45.06 -100.78
N ALA A 21 -32.32 -45.32 -102.01
CA ALA A 21 -31.21 -44.58 -102.60
C ALA A 21 -31.54 -43.10 -102.77
N ALA A 22 -32.74 -42.80 -103.27
CA ALA A 22 -33.24 -41.44 -103.43
C ALA A 22 -33.38 -40.73 -102.08
N GLN A 23 -33.86 -41.42 -101.04
CA GLN A 23 -33.94 -40.86 -99.68
C GLN A 23 -32.56 -40.58 -99.09
N THR A 24 -31.59 -41.48 -99.28
CA THR A 24 -30.21 -41.30 -98.81
C THR A 24 -29.51 -40.15 -99.51
N SER A 25 -29.65 -40.07 -100.84
CA SER A 25 -29.14 -38.95 -101.65
C SER A 25 -29.76 -37.62 -101.20
N THR A 26 -31.06 -37.62 -100.89
CA THR A 26 -31.77 -36.44 -100.38
C THR A 26 -31.29 -36.04 -98.98
N ASN A 27 -31.07 -37.00 -98.09
CA ASN A 27 -30.56 -36.73 -96.74
C ASN A 27 -29.12 -36.19 -96.77
N ILE A 28 -28.25 -36.77 -97.60
CA ILE A 28 -26.88 -36.30 -97.78
C ILE A 28 -26.88 -34.91 -98.41
N GLY A 29 -27.69 -34.70 -99.45
CA GLY A 29 -27.88 -33.38 -100.05
C GLY A 29 -28.38 -32.34 -99.05
N THR A 30 -29.31 -32.72 -98.17
CA THR A 30 -29.82 -31.86 -97.09
C THR A 30 -28.74 -31.54 -96.05
N ALA A 31 -27.94 -32.52 -95.64
CA ALA A 31 -26.85 -32.33 -94.68
C ALA A 31 -25.73 -31.46 -95.25
N ILE A 32 -25.34 -31.67 -96.51
CA ILE A 32 -24.35 -30.83 -97.21
C ILE A 32 -24.89 -29.41 -97.35
N ALA A 33 -26.17 -29.25 -97.72
CA ALA A 33 -26.81 -27.94 -97.79
C ALA A 33 -26.85 -27.26 -96.42
N GLN A 34 -27.18 -27.98 -95.34
CA GLN A 34 -27.21 -27.43 -93.98
C GLN A 34 -25.81 -27.03 -93.50
N GLN A 35 -24.79 -27.83 -93.80
CA GLN A 35 -23.40 -27.51 -93.49
C GLN A 35 -22.92 -26.27 -94.27
N ALA A 36 -23.25 -26.16 -95.56
CA ALA A 36 -22.96 -24.97 -96.36
C ALA A 36 -23.68 -23.73 -95.83
N LEU A 37 -24.94 -23.88 -95.37
CA LEU A 37 -25.72 -22.82 -94.74
C LEU A 37 -25.22 -22.42 -93.35
N ASN A 38 -24.55 -23.32 -92.63
CA ASN A 38 -24.00 -23.03 -91.30
C ASN A 38 -22.59 -22.42 -91.37
N ASN A 39 -21.82 -22.75 -92.42
CA ASN A 39 -20.44 -22.30 -92.61
C ASN A 39 -20.38 -20.95 -93.35
N VAL A 40 -21.11 -19.96 -92.83
CA VAL A 40 -21.18 -18.62 -93.42
C VAL A 40 -20.05 -17.74 -92.89
N ASN A 41 -19.40 -17.02 -93.79
CA ASN A 41 -18.40 -16.01 -93.44
C ASN A 41 -19.06 -14.88 -92.64
N GLN A 42 -18.48 -14.54 -91.49
CA GLN A 42 -18.91 -13.42 -90.68
C GLN A 42 -17.86 -12.32 -90.72
N VAL A 43 -18.31 -11.08 -90.92
CA VAL A 43 -17.48 -9.90 -90.79
C VAL A 43 -18.14 -9.02 -89.73
N THR A 44 -17.43 -8.77 -88.63
CA THR A 44 -17.85 -7.89 -87.55
C THR A 44 -16.87 -6.73 -87.42
N PRO A 45 -17.21 -5.66 -86.69
CA PRO A 45 -16.24 -4.60 -86.37
C PRO A 45 -15.00 -5.12 -85.64
N GLY A 46 -15.11 -6.26 -84.96
CA GLY A 46 -14.02 -6.87 -84.21
C GLY A 46 -13.10 -7.78 -84.99
N GLY A 47 -13.42 -8.09 -86.25
CA GLY A 47 -12.68 -9.01 -87.10
C GLY A 47 -13.58 -9.82 -88.04
N SER A 48 -13.00 -10.79 -88.73
CA SER A 48 -13.72 -11.71 -89.61
C SER A 48 -13.51 -13.16 -89.19
N LEU A 49 -14.56 -13.97 -89.31
CA LEU A 49 -14.50 -15.43 -89.26
C LEU A 49 -14.86 -15.94 -90.66
N THR A 50 -13.93 -16.60 -91.33
CA THR A 50 -14.10 -17.08 -92.70
C THR A 50 -14.04 -18.60 -92.75
N TYR A 51 -15.00 -19.22 -93.39
CA TYR A 51 -15.03 -20.64 -93.68
C TYR A 51 -14.63 -20.85 -95.14
N SER A 52 -13.67 -21.74 -95.37
CA SER A 52 -13.25 -22.14 -96.72
C SER A 52 -13.33 -23.65 -96.85
N GLN A 53 -13.80 -24.16 -97.99
CA GLN A 53 -13.81 -25.60 -98.24
C GLN A 53 -12.35 -26.08 -98.33
N SER A 54 -11.92 -26.85 -97.34
CA SER A 54 -10.54 -27.33 -97.19
C SER A 54 -10.35 -28.73 -97.75
N GLY A 55 -11.42 -29.42 -98.14
CA GLY A 55 -11.36 -30.73 -98.77
C GLY A 55 -12.72 -31.33 -99.09
N SER A 56 -12.72 -32.62 -99.43
CA SER A 56 -13.94 -33.41 -99.59
C SER A 56 -13.70 -34.88 -99.27
N HIS A 57 -14.73 -35.55 -98.78
CA HIS A 57 -14.76 -36.98 -98.52
C HIS A 57 -15.80 -37.65 -99.42
N THR A 58 -15.44 -38.75 -100.10
CA THR A 58 -16.37 -39.51 -100.94
C THR A 58 -17.05 -40.59 -100.11
N TYR A 59 -18.37 -40.51 -100.01
CA TYR A 59 -19.23 -41.53 -99.40
C TYR A 59 -19.85 -42.39 -100.49
N THR A 60 -19.73 -43.72 -100.40
CA THR A 60 -20.37 -44.67 -101.32
C THR A 60 -21.53 -45.32 -100.62
N ASP A 61 -22.75 -45.22 -101.16
CA ASP A 61 -23.93 -45.87 -100.62
C ASP A 61 -23.78 -47.40 -100.74
N PRO A 62 -23.67 -48.14 -99.61
CA PRO A 62 -23.47 -49.58 -99.63
C PRO A 62 -24.66 -50.36 -100.18
N GLY A 63 -25.86 -49.76 -100.25
CA GLY A 63 -27.06 -50.40 -100.78
C GLY A 63 -27.21 -50.32 -102.30
N THR A 64 -26.63 -49.30 -102.93
CA THR A 64 -26.84 -48.99 -104.37
C THR A 64 -25.57 -48.80 -105.18
N GLY A 65 -24.42 -48.63 -104.53
CA GLY A 65 -23.12 -48.39 -105.17
C GLY A 65 -22.93 -46.96 -105.70
N GLN A 66 -23.90 -46.06 -105.49
CA GLN A 66 -23.78 -44.64 -105.86
C GLN A 66 -22.78 -43.91 -104.96
N THR A 67 -22.02 -42.96 -105.52
CA THR A 67 -21.01 -42.18 -104.79
C THR A 67 -21.44 -40.72 -104.62
N HIS A 68 -21.20 -40.16 -103.44
CA HIS A 68 -21.53 -38.79 -103.06
C HIS A 68 -20.31 -38.09 -102.46
N VAL A 69 -20.05 -36.85 -102.88
CA VAL A 69 -18.91 -36.06 -102.41
C VAL A 69 -19.37 -35.10 -101.30
N ILE A 70 -18.82 -35.23 -100.10
CA ILE A 70 -19.14 -34.42 -98.92
C ILE A 70 -18.00 -33.42 -98.67
N PRO A 71 -18.23 -32.09 -98.73
CA PRO A 71 -17.19 -31.09 -98.49
C PRO A 71 -16.80 -30.96 -97.00
N THR A 72 -15.52 -30.67 -96.73
CA THR A 72 -15.01 -30.27 -95.40
C THR A 72 -14.58 -28.82 -95.41
N TYR A 73 -14.67 -28.12 -94.27
CA TYR A 73 -14.40 -26.69 -94.17
C TYR A 73 -13.44 -26.35 -93.03
N THR A 74 -12.59 -25.33 -93.23
CA THR A 74 -11.71 -24.75 -92.20
C THR A 74 -12.18 -23.34 -91.86
N ALA A 75 -12.33 -23.05 -90.57
CA ALA A 75 -12.67 -21.73 -90.05
C ALA A 75 -11.39 -20.95 -89.70
N THR A 76 -11.19 -19.77 -90.31
CA THR A 76 -10.07 -18.86 -90.04
C THR A 76 -10.59 -17.58 -89.43
N GLN A 77 -10.11 -17.24 -88.24
CA GLN A 77 -10.46 -16.02 -87.53
C GLN A 77 -9.34 -14.99 -87.65
N THR A 78 -9.69 -13.78 -88.07
CA THR A 78 -8.78 -12.64 -88.21
C THR A 78 -9.35 -11.49 -87.41
N LEU A 79 -8.61 -10.97 -86.43
CA LEU A 79 -9.03 -9.81 -85.66
C LEU A 79 -8.87 -8.52 -86.46
N SER A 80 -9.70 -7.52 -86.16
CA SER A 80 -9.46 -6.17 -86.68
C SER A 80 -8.14 -5.61 -86.13
N PRO A 81 -7.47 -4.66 -86.82
CA PRO A 81 -6.21 -4.09 -86.35
C PRO A 81 -6.30 -3.54 -84.92
N GLU A 82 -7.44 -2.97 -84.54
CA GLU A 82 -7.66 -2.42 -83.20
C GLU A 82 -7.86 -3.51 -82.15
N ASN A 83 -8.64 -4.56 -82.44
CA ASN A 83 -8.79 -5.69 -81.53
C ASN A 83 -7.49 -6.49 -81.37
N GLN A 84 -6.71 -6.63 -82.45
CA GLN A 84 -5.38 -7.23 -82.39
C GLN A 84 -4.46 -6.40 -81.49
N ARG A 85 -4.52 -5.06 -81.58
CA ARG A 85 -3.76 -4.16 -80.71
C ARG A 85 -4.19 -4.29 -79.24
N ILE A 86 -5.48 -4.41 -78.97
CA ILE A 86 -6.02 -4.64 -77.62
C ILE A 86 -5.55 -6.00 -77.10
N GLN A 87 -5.61 -7.06 -77.91
CA GLN A 87 -5.11 -8.38 -77.52
C GLN A 87 -3.61 -8.35 -77.22
N ASN A 88 -2.80 -7.76 -78.11
CA ASN A 88 -1.36 -7.59 -77.89
C ASN A 88 -1.09 -6.78 -76.61
N LYS A 89 -1.87 -5.73 -76.33
CA LYS A 89 -1.76 -4.95 -75.10
C LYS A 89 -2.21 -5.72 -73.85
N THR A 90 -3.15 -6.64 -74.00
CA THR A 90 -3.63 -7.52 -72.93
C THR A 90 -2.58 -8.58 -72.60
N GLU A 91 -1.97 -9.19 -73.62
CA GLU A 91 -0.85 -10.12 -73.49
C GLU A 91 0.39 -9.41 -72.93
N GLU A 92 0.68 -8.18 -73.37
CA GLU A 92 1.74 -7.34 -72.81
C GLU A 92 1.47 -7.00 -71.34
N ALA A 93 0.23 -6.66 -70.99
CA ALA A 93 -0.16 -6.41 -69.60
C ALA A 93 -0.03 -7.67 -68.73
N GLN A 94 -0.41 -8.84 -69.25
CA GLN A 94 -0.21 -10.13 -68.58
C GLN A 94 1.28 -10.44 -68.38
N LEU A 95 2.11 -10.23 -69.41
CA LEU A 95 3.55 -10.42 -69.32
C LEU A 95 4.20 -9.46 -68.31
N ASN A 96 3.78 -8.19 -68.32
CA ASN A 96 4.23 -7.18 -67.36
C ASN A 96 3.81 -7.54 -65.94
N PHE A 97 2.58 -8.05 -65.76
CA PHE A 97 2.10 -8.53 -64.47
C PHE A 97 2.87 -9.76 -63.99
N SER A 98 3.12 -10.75 -64.86
CA SER A 98 3.93 -11.92 -64.53
C SER A 98 5.38 -11.55 -64.18
N THR A 99 5.96 -10.58 -64.90
CA THR A 99 7.30 -10.04 -64.61
C THR A 99 7.31 -9.30 -63.27
N LEU A 100 6.32 -8.44 -63.03
CA LEU A 100 6.16 -7.76 -61.74
C LEU A 100 5.97 -8.75 -60.60
N ALA A 101 5.15 -9.80 -60.78
CA ALA A 101 4.97 -10.85 -59.78
C ALA A 101 6.27 -11.63 -59.53
N ALA A 102 7.04 -11.94 -60.58
CA ALA A 102 8.35 -12.56 -60.45
C ALA A 102 9.34 -11.66 -59.68
N ASP A 103 9.43 -10.38 -60.04
CA ASP A 103 10.29 -9.40 -59.38
C ASP A 103 9.90 -9.19 -57.92
N GLN A 104 8.60 -9.07 -57.63
CA GLN A 104 8.09 -8.92 -56.26
C GLN A 104 8.31 -10.18 -55.43
N SER A 105 8.15 -11.37 -56.02
CA SER A 105 8.46 -12.64 -55.34
C SER A 105 9.95 -12.78 -55.03
N ALA A 106 10.83 -12.31 -55.92
CA ALA A 106 12.28 -12.30 -55.71
C ALA A 106 12.69 -11.30 -54.61
N ARG A 107 12.07 -10.11 -54.59
CA ARG A 107 12.23 -9.14 -53.49
C ARG A 107 11.77 -9.72 -52.16
N LEU A 108 10.60 -10.35 -52.11
CA LEU A 108 10.09 -11.01 -50.91
C LEU A 108 11.01 -12.13 -50.43
N LYS A 109 11.52 -12.96 -51.34
CA LYS A 109 12.51 -14.01 -51.02
C LYS A 109 13.81 -13.42 -50.44
N GLY A 110 14.32 -12.33 -51.02
CA GLY A 110 15.49 -11.62 -50.50
C GLY A 110 15.25 -11.00 -49.12
N LEU A 111 14.06 -10.45 -48.90
CA LEU A 111 13.65 -9.83 -47.63
C LEU A 111 13.45 -10.88 -46.53
N LEU A 112 12.83 -12.02 -46.86
CA LEU A 112 12.62 -13.13 -45.93
C LEU A 112 13.89 -13.92 -45.63
N GLY A 113 14.82 -14.02 -46.59
CA GLY A 113 16.09 -14.75 -46.45
C GLY A 113 17.15 -14.06 -45.59
N ARG A 114 16.96 -12.78 -45.22
CA ARG A 114 17.85 -12.07 -44.29
C ARG A 114 17.23 -12.06 -42.89
N PRO A 115 17.96 -12.50 -41.85
CA PRO A 115 17.51 -12.35 -40.47
C PRO A 115 17.36 -10.87 -40.11
N VAL A 116 16.51 -10.57 -39.12
CA VAL A 116 16.36 -9.20 -38.61
C VAL A 116 17.71 -8.76 -38.06
N ASP A 117 18.26 -7.70 -38.62
CA ASP A 117 19.49 -7.09 -38.11
C ASP A 117 19.21 -6.51 -36.72
N ALA A 118 19.96 -6.97 -35.71
CA ALA A 118 19.84 -6.50 -34.33
C ALA A 118 21.00 -5.59 -33.92
N SER A 119 22.02 -5.42 -34.77
CA SER A 119 23.27 -4.71 -34.44
C SER A 119 23.11 -3.21 -34.23
N THR A 120 22.00 -2.67 -34.73
CA THR A 120 21.66 -1.24 -34.69
C THR A 120 20.46 -0.96 -33.78
N LEU A 121 20.03 -1.95 -32.99
CA LEU A 121 19.03 -1.75 -31.94
C LEU A 121 19.67 -1.02 -30.75
N PRO A 122 18.91 -0.14 -30.06
CA PRO A 122 19.36 0.39 -28.78
C PRO A 122 19.71 -0.73 -27.81
N GLU A 123 20.75 -0.51 -27.01
CA GLU A 123 21.17 -1.44 -25.98
C GLU A 123 20.03 -1.69 -24.99
N SER A 124 19.93 -2.91 -24.45
CA SER A 124 18.95 -3.19 -23.38
C SER A 124 19.34 -2.44 -22.11
N GLY A 125 18.34 -2.09 -21.30
CA GLY A 125 18.63 -1.60 -19.96
C GLY A 125 19.44 -2.64 -19.19
N ASP A 126 20.45 -2.19 -18.46
CA ASP A 126 21.24 -3.03 -17.56
C ASP A 126 20.54 -3.09 -16.20
N ALA A 127 20.11 -4.29 -15.80
CA ALA A 127 19.46 -4.50 -14.51
C ALA A 127 20.45 -4.39 -13.34
N ASP A 128 21.74 -4.68 -13.59
CA ASP A 128 22.79 -4.59 -12.57
C ASP A 128 23.21 -3.14 -12.30
N ALA A 129 22.87 -2.22 -13.22
CA ALA A 129 23.02 -0.79 -13.01
C ALA A 129 21.99 -0.19 -12.02
N ILE A 130 20.94 -0.94 -11.65
CA ILE A 130 19.99 -0.54 -10.62
C ILE A 130 20.65 -0.72 -9.25
N ARG A 131 20.92 0.39 -8.56
CA ARG A 131 21.55 0.34 -7.24
C ARG A 131 20.70 -0.44 -6.24
N GLN A 132 21.37 -1.26 -5.42
CA GLN A 132 20.71 -1.94 -4.30
C GLN A 132 20.37 -0.94 -3.19
N THR A 133 19.14 -1.03 -2.65
CA THR A 133 18.71 -0.20 -1.52
C THR A 133 19.34 -0.69 -0.22
N ASN A 134 20.37 0.00 0.26
CA ASN A 134 20.90 -0.21 1.61
C ASN A 134 20.43 0.92 2.54
N LEU A 135 19.18 0.80 3.02
CA LEU A 135 18.57 1.81 3.88
C LEU A 135 19.18 1.76 5.28
N GLN A 136 19.62 2.92 5.76
CA GLN A 136 20.12 3.07 7.11
C GLN A 136 18.95 3.04 8.10
N ARG A 137 19.13 2.34 9.23
CA ARG A 137 18.12 2.30 10.29
C ARG A 137 18.49 3.27 11.40
N VAL A 138 17.48 3.93 11.96
CA VAL A 138 17.65 4.67 13.21
C VAL A 138 17.94 3.63 14.31
N GLY A 139 19.07 3.80 15.00
CA GLY A 139 19.50 2.90 16.08
C GLY A 139 18.59 3.00 17.32
N GLN A 140 18.96 2.29 18.39
CA GLN A 140 18.27 2.46 19.67
C GLN A 140 18.38 3.90 20.19
N GLY A 141 17.36 4.33 20.92
CA GLY A 141 17.33 5.64 21.56
C GLY A 141 18.49 5.87 22.54
N PRO A 142 18.75 7.13 22.92
CA PRO A 142 19.81 7.44 23.86
C PRO A 142 19.50 6.85 25.23
N VAL A 143 20.54 6.35 25.91
CA VAL A 143 20.43 5.98 27.32
C VAL A 143 20.34 7.27 28.14
N LEU A 144 19.21 7.47 28.80
CA LEU A 144 18.98 8.65 29.63
C LEU A 144 19.58 8.44 31.01
N GLN A 145 20.14 9.51 31.58
CA GLN A 145 20.56 9.52 32.97
C GLN A 145 19.32 9.66 33.86
N THR A 146 18.98 8.60 34.59
CA THR A 146 17.81 8.57 35.50
C THR A 146 18.19 8.75 36.96
N GLU A 147 19.48 8.63 37.27
CA GLU A 147 20.03 8.82 38.61
C GLU A 147 20.62 10.21 38.76
N LEU A 148 20.25 10.89 39.84
CA LEU A 148 20.89 12.13 40.25
C LEU A 148 22.21 11.80 40.95
N GLY A 149 23.20 12.68 40.82
CA GLY A 149 24.43 12.60 41.60
C GLY A 149 24.15 12.67 43.11
N ASP A 150 25.09 12.16 43.91
CA ASP A 150 25.04 12.28 45.36
C ASP A 150 25.14 13.76 45.78
N VAL A 151 24.05 14.28 46.35
CA VAL A 151 23.96 15.64 46.89
C VAL A 151 24.06 15.66 48.41
N GLY A 152 24.54 14.57 49.03
CA GLY A 152 24.64 14.38 50.47
C GLY A 152 23.31 14.05 51.13
N ASP A 153 23.29 14.08 52.47
CA ASP A 153 22.11 13.79 53.30
C ASP A 153 21.54 15.02 54.00
N VAL A 154 20.21 15.13 54.03
CA VAL A 154 19.50 16.18 54.78
C VAL A 154 19.77 16.01 56.27
N GLN A 155 20.23 17.07 56.92
CA GLN A 155 20.46 17.08 58.36
C GLN A 155 19.11 17.11 59.09
N ARG A 156 18.71 15.94 59.61
CA ARG A 156 17.43 15.73 60.33
C ARG A 156 17.53 15.91 61.85
N HIS A 157 18.73 16.14 62.36
CA HIS A 157 18.99 16.30 63.78
C HIS A 157 19.79 17.58 64.03
N ILE A 158 19.38 18.32 65.05
CA ILE A 158 20.14 19.45 65.58
C ILE A 158 21.09 18.89 66.63
N ALA A 159 22.35 19.32 66.62
CA ALA A 159 23.32 18.88 67.61
C ALA A 159 22.87 19.25 69.04
N ASP A 160 23.07 18.31 69.97
CA ASP A 160 22.70 18.48 71.37
C ASP A 160 23.39 19.71 71.97
N ALA A 161 22.61 20.61 72.55
CA ALA A 161 23.09 21.80 73.23
C ALA A 161 23.41 21.55 74.72
N GLY A 162 23.27 20.31 75.17
CA GLY A 162 23.48 19.87 76.55
C GLY A 162 22.20 19.89 77.39
N PRO A 163 22.25 19.30 78.60
CA PRO A 163 21.08 19.19 79.47
C PRO A 163 20.72 20.53 80.12
N ILE A 164 19.44 20.91 80.08
CA ILE A 164 18.90 22.07 80.79
C ILE A 164 19.02 21.85 82.31
N THR A 165 19.62 22.81 83.02
CA THR A 165 19.70 22.80 84.48
C THR A 165 18.32 23.14 85.05
N ARG A 166 17.59 22.10 85.50
CA ARG A 166 16.21 22.21 86.03
C ARG A 166 16.11 22.37 87.53
N THR A 167 17.16 21.97 88.26
CA THR A 167 17.26 22.11 89.71
C THR A 167 18.64 22.63 90.06
N TYR A 168 18.68 23.55 90.99
CA TYR A 168 19.91 24.07 91.58
C TYR A 168 19.81 23.69 93.05
N GLY A 169 20.71 22.82 93.52
CA GLY A 169 20.62 22.12 94.80
C GLY A 169 19.98 22.97 95.89
N THR A 170 18.71 22.67 96.22
CA THR A 170 17.91 23.47 97.16
C THR A 170 18.15 23.08 98.60
N ASP A 171 18.86 21.97 98.80
CA ASP A 171 19.19 21.43 100.11
C ASP A 171 20.52 21.98 100.61
N PHE A 172 20.47 23.22 101.11
CA PHE A 172 21.57 23.83 101.86
C PHE A 172 21.49 23.50 103.35
N SER A 173 20.70 22.48 103.77
CA SER A 173 20.55 22.15 105.19
C SER A 173 21.86 21.69 105.82
N LYS A 174 22.71 20.97 105.07
CA LYS A 174 24.05 20.55 105.50
C LYS A 174 25.01 21.74 105.65
N ASP A 175 24.94 22.69 104.72
CA ASP A 175 25.74 23.92 104.81
C ASP A 175 25.28 24.80 105.97
N ARG A 176 23.96 24.88 106.19
CA ARG A 176 23.35 25.53 107.35
C ARG A 176 23.81 24.88 108.66
N GLN A 177 23.72 23.56 108.77
CA GLN A 177 24.16 22.80 109.95
C GLN A 177 25.65 23.02 110.21
N ARG A 178 26.50 23.00 109.17
CA ARG A 178 27.93 23.27 109.33
C ARG A 178 28.19 24.69 109.86
N VAL A 179 27.45 25.69 109.36
CA VAL A 179 27.58 27.09 109.82
C VAL A 179 27.06 27.22 111.26
N GLU A 180 25.92 26.61 111.57
CA GLU A 180 25.32 26.56 112.91
C GLU A 180 26.26 25.88 113.92
N ASP A 181 26.78 24.69 113.61
CA ASP A 181 27.73 23.94 114.43
C ASP A 181 29.02 24.74 114.67
N ALA A 182 29.55 25.42 113.64
CA ALA A 182 30.75 26.25 113.77
C ALA A 182 30.50 27.49 114.66
N LEU A 183 29.33 28.14 114.53
CA LEU A 183 28.91 29.25 115.39
C LEU A 183 28.73 28.78 116.83
N MET A 184 28.10 27.63 117.03
CA MET A 184 27.84 27.02 118.33
C MET A 184 29.11 26.57 119.03
N ALA A 185 30.03 25.91 118.31
CA ALA A 185 31.33 25.50 118.82
C ALA A 185 32.21 26.70 119.23
N ARG A 186 32.03 27.85 118.59
CA ARG A 186 32.71 29.10 118.97
C ARG A 186 32.07 29.76 120.19
N MET A 187 30.75 29.65 120.33
CA MET A 187 29.97 30.30 121.38
C MET A 187 29.97 29.50 122.70
N SER A 188 30.03 28.17 122.64
CA SER A 188 29.99 27.27 123.79
C SER A 188 31.01 27.58 124.90
N PRO A 189 32.31 27.77 124.65
CA PRO A 189 33.26 28.09 125.73
C PRO A 189 32.99 29.45 126.38
N ARG A 190 32.41 30.41 125.64
CA ARG A 190 32.04 31.72 126.21
C ARG A 190 30.80 31.62 127.09
N LEU A 191 29.77 30.91 126.63
CA LEU A 191 28.56 30.68 127.42
C LEU A 191 28.86 29.96 128.73
N GLU A 192 29.77 28.97 128.69
CA GLU A 192 30.18 28.25 129.90
C GLU A 192 30.91 29.16 130.89
N GLN A 193 31.81 30.02 130.41
CA GLN A 193 32.45 31.04 131.27
C GLN A 193 31.43 32.01 131.87
N ASP A 194 30.47 32.47 131.08
CA ASP A 194 29.46 33.42 131.53
C ASP A 194 28.51 32.79 132.55
N ARG A 195 28.18 31.51 132.38
CA ARG A 195 27.43 30.70 133.34
C ARG A 195 28.18 30.59 134.67
N GLN A 196 29.45 30.19 134.66
CA GLN A 196 30.25 30.06 135.89
C GLN A 196 30.39 31.39 136.63
N ARG A 197 30.50 32.51 135.89
CA ARG A 197 30.49 33.86 136.48
C ARG A 197 29.14 34.22 137.08
N LEU A 198 28.03 33.77 136.49
CA LEU A 198 26.69 33.98 137.04
C LEU A 198 26.51 33.18 138.34
N GLU A 199 26.86 31.89 138.33
CA GLU A 199 26.79 31.02 139.51
C GLU A 199 27.65 31.57 140.66
N SER A 200 28.88 32.04 140.36
CA SER A 200 29.75 32.69 141.35
C SER A 200 29.14 33.96 141.94
N ARG A 201 28.47 34.79 141.11
CA ARG A 201 27.78 36.00 141.58
C ARG A 201 26.58 35.67 142.47
N LEU A 202 25.75 34.72 142.08
CA LEU A 202 24.59 34.29 142.88
C LEU A 202 25.03 33.72 144.23
N ALA A 203 26.08 32.89 144.25
CA ALA A 203 26.65 32.35 145.48
C ALA A 203 27.20 33.46 146.40
N SER A 204 27.92 34.44 145.84
CA SER A 204 28.44 35.59 146.61
C SER A 204 27.34 36.47 147.22
N GLN A 205 26.15 36.46 146.63
CA GLN A 205 24.97 37.20 147.10
C GLN A 205 24.12 36.39 148.11
N GLY A 206 24.57 35.20 148.52
CA GLY A 206 23.87 34.34 149.48
C GLY A 206 22.67 33.58 148.89
N ILE A 207 22.48 33.62 147.57
CA ILE A 207 21.42 32.89 146.87
C ILE A 207 21.86 31.43 146.75
N ARG A 208 21.17 30.54 147.46
CA ARG A 208 21.48 29.10 147.47
C ARG A 208 20.97 28.42 146.21
N ILE A 209 21.73 27.43 145.74
CA ILE A 209 21.33 26.51 144.67
C ILE A 209 20.01 25.83 145.09
N GLY A 210 19.01 25.86 144.21
CA GLY A 210 17.67 25.31 144.46
C GLY A 210 16.66 26.29 145.08
N SER A 211 17.02 27.56 145.27
CA SER A 211 16.05 28.62 145.63
C SER A 211 15.33 29.17 144.40
N ASP A 212 14.12 29.71 144.60
CA ASP A 212 13.32 30.32 143.52
C ASP A 212 14.08 31.44 142.79
N ALA A 213 14.90 32.21 143.53
CA ALA A 213 15.72 33.28 142.98
C ALA A 213 16.89 32.76 142.11
N TYR A 214 17.52 31.64 142.51
CA TYR A 214 18.51 30.95 141.68
C TYR A 214 17.87 30.43 140.39
N GLN A 215 16.71 29.82 140.51
CA GLN A 215 15.99 29.24 139.37
C GLN A 215 15.58 30.34 138.38
N SER A 216 15.03 31.46 138.87
CA SER A 216 14.69 32.62 138.04
C SER A 216 15.91 33.20 137.30
N ALA A 217 17.04 33.39 137.99
CA ALA A 217 18.25 33.93 137.38
C ALA A 217 18.87 32.98 136.34
N MET A 218 18.78 31.68 136.59
CA MET A 218 19.26 30.65 135.65
C MET A 218 18.32 30.51 134.44
N ASP A 219 17.02 30.70 134.64
CA ASP A 219 16.02 30.72 133.57
C ASP A 219 16.24 31.94 132.67
N ASP A 220 16.52 33.12 133.23
CA ASP A 220 16.83 34.33 132.45
C ASP A 220 18.11 34.17 131.61
N PHE A 221 19.16 33.58 132.19
CA PHE A 221 20.38 33.25 131.44
C PHE A 221 20.09 32.26 130.31
N SER A 222 19.28 31.23 130.58
CA SER A 222 18.87 30.25 129.57
C SER A 222 18.12 30.92 128.42
N ARG A 223 17.22 31.88 128.69
CA ARG A 223 16.56 32.68 127.65
C ARG A 223 17.56 33.50 126.83
N GLN A 224 18.47 34.22 127.49
CA GLN A 224 19.46 35.05 126.81
C GLN A 224 20.40 34.23 125.90
N THR A 225 20.82 33.05 126.35
CA THR A 225 21.64 32.14 125.54
C THR A 225 20.84 31.56 124.37
N ASN A 226 19.57 31.23 124.57
CA ASN A 226 18.68 30.79 123.50
C ASN A 226 18.48 31.89 122.45
N ASP A 227 18.29 33.16 122.86
CA ASP A 227 18.16 34.29 121.93
C ASP A 227 19.44 34.52 121.11
N ALA A 228 20.62 34.39 121.74
CA ALA A 228 21.89 34.45 121.02
C ALA A 228 22.05 33.33 119.98
N ARG A 229 21.57 32.12 120.29
CA ARG A 229 21.50 31.00 119.34
C ARG A 229 20.51 31.29 118.21
N PHE A 230 19.32 31.81 118.52
CA PHE A 230 18.34 32.19 117.51
C PHE A 230 18.88 33.29 116.57
N GLY A 231 19.61 34.28 117.10
CA GLY A 231 20.27 35.30 116.28
C GLY A 231 21.31 34.73 115.31
N ALA A 232 22.07 33.72 115.73
CA ALA A 232 23.02 33.02 114.86
C ALA A 232 22.31 32.23 113.74
N ILE A 233 21.22 31.53 114.07
CA ILE A 233 20.41 30.77 113.11
C ILE A 233 19.76 31.70 112.07
N LEU A 234 19.27 32.87 112.48
CA LEU A 234 18.67 33.85 111.56
C LEU A 234 19.70 34.41 110.56
N ASN A 235 20.92 34.68 111.01
CA ASN A 235 22.02 35.11 110.12
C ASN A 235 22.42 34.00 109.13
N ALA A 236 22.43 32.74 109.56
CA ALA A 236 22.65 31.60 108.66
C ALA A 236 21.55 31.46 107.60
N GLY A 237 20.29 31.81 107.95
CA GLY A 237 19.18 31.88 107.01
C GLY A 237 19.34 32.93 105.91
N GLN A 238 19.89 34.11 106.23
CA GLN A 238 20.17 35.15 105.22
C GLN A 238 21.25 34.73 104.23
N GLU A 239 22.29 34.06 104.71
CA GLU A 239 23.36 33.53 103.86
C GLU A 239 22.85 32.42 102.93
N GLN A 240 21.91 31.59 103.39
CA GLN A 240 21.24 30.61 102.55
C GLN A 240 20.44 31.25 101.40
N SER A 241 19.74 32.36 101.66
CA SER A 241 19.05 33.10 100.59
C SER A 241 20.04 33.66 99.55
N ARG A 242 21.22 34.13 99.99
CA ARG A 242 22.29 34.58 99.10
C ARG A 242 22.83 33.44 98.22
N LEU A 243 23.11 32.27 98.82
CA LEU A 243 23.60 31.09 98.11
C LEU A 243 22.56 30.55 97.12
N THR A 244 21.28 30.53 97.53
CA THR A 244 20.16 30.13 96.65
C THR A 244 20.03 31.10 95.47
N GLY A 245 20.15 32.41 95.70
CA GLY A 245 20.12 33.43 94.64
C GLY A 245 21.29 33.32 93.66
N LEU A 246 22.50 33.05 94.16
CA LEU A 246 23.68 32.81 93.32
C LEU A 246 23.52 31.53 92.47
N ALA A 247 22.99 30.46 93.07
CA ALA A 247 22.74 29.20 92.37
C ALA A 247 21.68 29.36 91.26
N ALA A 248 20.60 30.11 91.53
CA ALA A 248 19.60 30.45 90.53
C ALA A 248 20.18 31.32 89.39
N SER A 249 21.03 32.30 89.71
CA SER A 249 21.71 33.14 88.72
C SER A 249 22.63 32.33 87.80
N ARG A 250 23.39 31.37 88.34
CA ARG A 250 24.21 30.44 87.55
C ARG A 250 23.37 29.56 86.64
N ALA A 251 22.29 28.97 87.15
CA ALA A 251 21.39 28.16 86.34
C ALA A 251 20.76 28.95 85.17
N ASN A 252 20.38 30.21 85.41
CA ASN A 252 19.88 31.08 84.36
C ASN A 252 20.93 31.40 83.29
N PHE A 253 22.19 31.62 83.69
CA PHE A 253 23.29 31.83 82.75
C PHE A 253 23.57 30.57 81.91
N GLU A 254 23.63 29.41 82.54
CA GLU A 254 23.81 28.12 81.86
C GLU A 254 22.69 27.85 80.86
N ASN A 255 21.43 28.01 81.28
CA ASN A 255 20.26 27.82 80.41
C ASN A 255 20.24 28.85 79.26
N ALA A 256 20.65 30.09 79.50
CA ALA A 256 20.75 31.12 78.45
C ALA A 256 21.84 30.79 77.42
N ALA A 257 23.01 30.34 77.87
CA ALA A 257 24.10 29.90 77.00
C ALA A 257 23.70 28.68 76.16
N GLN A 258 23.01 27.71 76.76
CA GLN A 258 22.49 26.54 76.04
C GLN A 258 21.41 26.92 75.02
N ALA A 259 20.50 27.83 75.37
CA ALA A 259 19.50 28.33 74.42
C ALA A 259 20.16 29.05 73.22
N GLN A 260 21.26 29.76 73.44
CA GLN A 260 22.04 30.37 72.36
C GLN A 260 22.75 29.32 71.49
N ALA A 261 23.37 28.31 72.11
CA ALA A 261 24.01 27.20 71.39
C ALA A 261 22.99 26.42 70.53
N PHE A 262 21.81 26.13 71.08
CA PHE A 262 20.73 25.49 70.31
C PHE A 262 20.31 26.34 69.11
N LYS A 263 20.13 27.65 69.29
CA LYS A 263 19.79 28.56 68.18
C LYS A 263 20.84 28.56 67.08
N GLN A 264 22.13 28.55 67.44
CA GLN A 264 23.23 28.46 66.47
C GLN A 264 23.24 27.11 65.73
N ASN A 265 23.08 26.00 66.46
CA ASN A 265 23.00 24.66 65.86
C ASN A 265 21.80 24.52 64.92
N ALA A 266 20.65 25.07 65.30
CA ALA A 266 19.44 25.08 64.48
C ALA A 266 19.63 25.91 63.20
N ALA A 267 20.25 27.11 63.32
CA ALA A 267 20.54 27.95 62.17
C ALA A 267 21.52 27.27 61.19
N ASN A 268 22.57 26.62 61.70
CA ASN A 268 23.51 25.87 60.87
C ASN A 268 22.84 24.68 60.16
N ALA A 269 22.01 23.91 60.87
CA ALA A 269 21.25 22.81 60.26
C ALA A 269 20.30 23.32 59.15
N GLN A 270 19.65 24.47 59.36
CA GLN A 270 18.77 25.08 58.36
C GLN A 270 19.55 25.55 57.12
N LEU A 271 20.73 26.15 57.31
CA LEU A 271 21.61 26.58 56.21
C LEU A 271 22.15 25.39 55.41
N ASN A 272 22.55 24.31 56.07
CA ASN A 272 23.01 23.09 55.39
C ASN A 272 21.87 22.48 54.56
N ASN A 273 20.66 22.38 55.13
CA ASN A 273 19.50 21.86 54.42
C ASN A 273 19.07 22.75 53.25
N SER A 274 19.17 24.07 53.37
CA SER A 274 18.83 24.99 52.27
C SER A 274 19.85 24.92 51.13
N ALA A 275 21.16 24.88 51.45
CA ALA A 275 22.22 24.70 50.47
C ALA A 275 22.08 23.37 49.72
N GLN A 276 21.73 22.29 50.45
CA GLN A 276 21.51 21.00 49.85
C GLN A 276 20.26 20.95 48.95
N SER A 277 19.17 21.60 49.35
CA SER A 277 17.97 21.70 48.51
C SER A 277 18.27 22.43 47.20
N GLN A 278 19.10 23.48 47.24
CA GLN A 278 19.55 24.18 46.04
C GLN A 278 20.46 23.30 45.17
N ALA A 279 21.40 22.55 45.78
CA ALA A 279 22.26 21.63 45.06
C ALA A 279 21.47 20.53 44.34
N PHE A 280 20.45 19.97 45.00
CA PHE A 280 19.54 19.00 44.40
C PHE A 280 18.76 19.57 43.21
N GLN A 281 18.24 20.80 43.34
CA GLN A 281 17.53 21.47 42.24
C GLN A 281 18.46 21.69 41.04
N GLN A 282 19.67 22.19 41.26
CA GLN A 282 20.67 22.40 40.21
C GLN A 282 21.08 21.09 39.52
N GLU A 283 21.30 20.02 40.29
CA GLU A 283 21.66 18.71 39.74
C GLU A 283 20.50 18.11 38.92
N SER A 284 19.26 18.24 39.39
CA SER A 284 18.07 17.81 38.65
C SER A 284 17.92 18.55 37.32
N GLU A 285 18.10 19.87 37.32
CA GLU A 285 18.08 20.68 36.10
C GLU A 285 19.20 20.28 35.14
N ARG A 286 20.41 20.03 35.65
CA ARG A 286 21.57 19.60 34.84
C ARG A 286 21.31 18.24 34.18
N VAL A 287 20.76 17.28 34.93
CA VAL A 287 20.39 15.97 34.39
C VAL A 287 19.28 16.10 33.35
N GLY A 288 18.28 16.94 33.60
CA GLY A 288 17.21 17.26 32.64
C GLY A 288 17.76 17.81 31.32
N GLN A 289 18.58 18.86 31.39
CA GLN A 289 19.21 19.47 30.21
C GLN A 289 20.07 18.47 29.43
N ARG A 290 20.82 17.60 30.14
CA ARG A 290 21.63 16.56 29.50
C ARG A 290 20.76 15.55 28.76
N ASN A 291 19.69 15.09 29.38
CA ASN A 291 18.75 14.17 28.75
C ASN A 291 18.05 14.79 27.54
N ASP A 292 17.63 16.06 27.65
CA ASP A 292 17.02 16.80 26.55
C ASP A 292 17.98 16.96 25.36
N ALA A 293 19.24 17.28 25.62
CA ALA A 293 20.28 17.39 24.59
C ALA A 293 20.53 16.04 23.90
N LEU A 294 20.59 14.93 24.66
CA LEU A 294 20.71 13.57 24.10
C LEU A 294 19.52 13.21 23.22
N GLN A 295 18.30 13.54 23.65
CA GLN A 295 17.09 13.32 22.86
C GLN A 295 17.06 14.19 21.60
N GLN A 296 17.49 15.44 21.67
CA GLN A 296 17.60 16.33 20.51
C GLN A 296 18.62 15.80 19.50
N MET A 297 19.78 15.36 19.96
CA MET A 297 20.81 14.75 19.09
C MET A 297 20.25 13.50 18.39
N HIS A 298 19.54 12.64 19.13
CA HIS A 298 18.91 11.46 18.54
C HIS A 298 17.85 11.82 17.49
N ARG A 299 17.01 12.84 17.75
CA ARG A 299 16.04 13.35 16.77
C ARG A 299 16.72 13.88 15.51
N ASN A 300 17.77 14.69 15.66
CA ASN A 300 18.52 15.23 14.53
C ASN A 300 19.17 14.10 13.70
N ARG A 301 19.72 13.08 14.36
CA ARG A 301 20.28 11.90 13.69
C ARG A 301 19.21 11.10 12.96
N ALA A 302 18.05 10.88 13.58
CA ALA A 302 16.94 10.17 12.97
C ALA A 302 16.42 10.91 11.73
N GLN A 303 16.34 12.24 11.78
CA GLN A 303 15.97 13.07 10.65
C GLN A 303 16.98 13.00 9.51
N GLY A 304 18.29 13.07 9.82
CA GLY A 304 19.35 12.91 8.82
C GLY A 304 19.27 11.56 8.09
N ILE A 305 19.15 10.46 8.84
CA ILE A 305 18.96 9.11 8.28
C ILE A 305 17.70 9.04 7.41
N GLY A 306 16.62 9.70 7.82
CA GLY A 306 15.39 9.80 7.03
C GLY A 306 15.60 10.48 5.68
N MET A 307 16.35 11.59 5.66
CA MET A 307 16.69 12.29 4.43
C MET A 307 17.60 11.46 3.52
N ASP A 308 18.63 10.80 4.07
CA ASP A 308 19.54 9.95 3.30
C ASP A 308 18.82 8.76 2.66
N ASN A 309 17.92 8.12 3.41
CA ASN A 309 17.06 7.05 2.89
C ASN A 309 16.12 7.54 1.79
N GLN A 310 15.58 8.76 1.94
CA GLN A 310 14.71 9.36 0.93
C GLN A 310 15.49 9.62 -0.37
N THR A 311 16.68 10.20 -0.30
CA THR A 311 17.56 10.40 -1.46
C THR A 311 17.92 9.07 -2.12
N THR A 312 18.33 8.07 -1.33
CA THR A 312 18.64 6.72 -1.84
C THR A 312 17.45 6.12 -2.59
N THR A 313 16.23 6.30 -2.06
CA THR A 313 15.01 5.80 -2.71
C THR A 313 14.72 6.54 -4.02
N GLN A 314 14.95 7.86 -4.06
CA GLN A 314 14.79 8.65 -5.29
C GLN A 314 15.79 8.25 -6.37
N GLU A 315 17.04 7.98 -6.00
CA GLU A 315 18.07 7.50 -6.92
C GLU A 315 17.72 6.15 -7.52
N VAL A 316 17.28 5.18 -6.71
CA VAL A 316 16.84 3.86 -7.19
C VAL A 316 15.63 3.97 -8.11
N ASN A 317 14.66 4.83 -7.79
CA ASN A 317 13.52 5.08 -8.66
C ASN A 317 13.94 5.71 -10.00
N ALA A 318 14.96 6.59 -9.99
CA ALA A 318 15.50 7.16 -11.22
C ALA A 318 16.24 6.10 -12.07
N ASP A 319 16.97 5.18 -11.44
CA ASP A 319 17.62 4.06 -12.12
C ASP A 319 16.59 3.12 -12.76
N ILE A 320 15.51 2.78 -12.05
CA ILE A 320 14.39 1.98 -12.59
C ILE A 320 13.73 2.69 -13.78
N ALA A 321 13.45 3.99 -13.66
CA ALA A 321 12.85 4.76 -14.76
C ALA A 321 13.74 4.78 -16.01
N ARG A 322 15.07 4.84 -15.86
CA ARG A 322 16.02 4.75 -16.98
C ARG A 322 16.02 3.35 -17.59
N PHE A 323 16.03 2.30 -16.77
CA PHE A 323 15.95 0.92 -17.22
C PHE A 323 14.68 0.67 -18.05
N ASP A 324 13.52 1.11 -17.54
CA ASP A 324 12.25 0.99 -18.25
C ASP A 324 12.22 1.80 -19.55
N ALA A 325 12.77 3.01 -19.54
CA ALA A 325 12.86 3.84 -20.74
C ALA A 325 13.71 3.18 -21.84
N MET A 326 14.87 2.59 -21.49
CA MET A 326 15.73 1.87 -22.43
C MET A 326 15.03 0.65 -23.03
N ASN A 327 14.35 -0.14 -22.20
CA ASN A 327 13.63 -1.32 -22.67
C ASN A 327 12.43 -0.95 -23.55
N ASN A 328 11.72 0.13 -23.21
CA ASN A 328 10.63 0.64 -24.05
C ASN A 328 11.13 1.17 -25.39
N ALA A 329 12.23 1.93 -25.40
CA ALA A 329 12.85 2.42 -26.63
C ALA A 329 13.30 1.27 -27.54
N ARG A 330 13.90 0.22 -26.97
CA ARG A 330 14.27 -0.99 -27.73
C ARG A 330 13.06 -1.74 -28.28
N ASN A 331 11.97 -1.84 -27.51
CA ASN A 331 10.72 -2.45 -27.99
C ASN A 331 10.08 -1.65 -29.14
N GLN A 332 10.11 -0.31 -29.07
CA GLN A 332 9.64 0.55 -30.17
C GLN A 332 10.50 0.36 -31.42
N ALA A 333 11.84 0.37 -31.28
CA ALA A 333 12.75 0.12 -32.39
C ALA A 333 12.55 -1.25 -33.05
N LEU A 334 12.22 -2.28 -32.25
CA LEU A 334 11.85 -3.61 -32.77
C LEU A 334 10.53 -3.57 -33.55
N GLN A 335 9.49 -2.92 -33.01
CA GLN A 335 8.19 -2.78 -33.69
C GLN A 335 8.33 -2.04 -35.03
N GLU A 336 9.13 -0.97 -35.08
CA GLU A 336 9.41 -0.23 -36.32
C GLU A 336 10.10 -1.11 -37.36
N ARG A 337 11.07 -1.95 -36.96
CA ARG A 337 11.71 -2.90 -37.88
C ARG A 337 10.75 -3.96 -38.41
N PHE A 338 9.86 -4.48 -37.56
CA PHE A 338 8.83 -5.40 -38.01
C PHE A 338 7.81 -4.72 -38.93
N ALA A 339 7.45 -3.46 -38.69
CA ALA A 339 6.57 -2.69 -39.55
C ALA A 339 7.21 -2.44 -40.94
N LEU A 340 8.48 -2.02 -40.99
CA LEU A 340 9.22 -1.83 -42.24
C LEU A 340 9.39 -3.14 -43.03
N ARG A 341 9.47 -4.29 -42.35
CA ARG A 341 9.51 -5.61 -42.98
C ARG A 341 8.13 -6.05 -43.48
N ASN A 342 7.05 -5.70 -42.78
CA ASN A 342 5.68 -6.12 -43.10
C ASN A 342 4.98 -5.22 -44.13
N GLN A 343 5.31 -3.94 -44.24
CA GLN A 343 4.79 -3.03 -45.26
C GLN A 343 4.92 -3.58 -46.70
N PRO A 344 6.12 -3.99 -47.17
CA PRO A 344 6.25 -4.52 -48.53
C PRO A 344 5.50 -5.85 -48.72
N ILE A 345 5.31 -6.66 -47.66
CA ILE A 345 4.53 -7.91 -47.73
C ILE A 345 3.05 -7.60 -48.00
N ASN A 346 2.51 -6.59 -47.32
CA ASN A 346 1.12 -6.17 -47.49
C ASN A 346 0.88 -5.50 -48.86
N GLU A 347 1.83 -4.69 -49.34
CA GLU A 347 1.75 -4.05 -50.66
C GLU A 347 1.78 -5.08 -51.82
N ILE A 348 2.62 -6.11 -51.71
CA ILE A 348 2.69 -7.20 -52.70
C ILE A 348 1.39 -8.00 -52.74
N THR A 349 0.78 -8.26 -51.58
CA THR A 349 -0.49 -9.00 -51.49
C THR A 349 -1.65 -8.23 -52.13
N ALA A 350 -1.65 -6.89 -52.02
CA ALA A 350 -2.67 -6.03 -52.62
C ALA A 350 -2.52 -5.90 -54.15
N LEU A 351 -1.29 -5.96 -54.69
CA LEU A 351 -1.04 -5.85 -56.13
C LEU A 351 -1.38 -7.11 -56.91
N MET A 352 -1.29 -8.30 -56.29
CA MET A 352 -1.55 -9.56 -56.98
C MET A 352 -3.05 -9.87 -57.21
N SER A 353 -3.99 -9.09 -56.66
CA SER A 353 -5.43 -9.36 -56.77
C SER A 353 -6.11 -8.74 -58.01
N GLY A 354 -5.36 -8.42 -59.07
CA GLY A 354 -5.84 -7.67 -60.24
C GLY A 354 -6.94 -8.38 -61.05
N SER A 355 -8.02 -7.65 -61.36
CA SER A 355 -9.20 -8.06 -62.14
C SER A 355 -8.90 -8.34 -63.63
N GLN A 356 -9.61 -9.30 -64.22
CA GLN A 356 -9.41 -9.81 -65.58
C GLN A 356 -10.18 -8.98 -66.63
N VAL A 357 -9.58 -8.73 -67.80
CA VAL A 357 -10.21 -8.02 -68.94
C VAL A 357 -10.90 -9.03 -69.87
N THR A 358 -12.20 -8.88 -70.09
CA THR A 358 -13.05 -9.79 -70.88
C THR A 358 -12.86 -9.59 -72.40
N GLN A 359 -12.56 -10.67 -73.12
CA GLN A 359 -12.31 -10.68 -74.57
C GLN A 359 -13.63 -10.69 -75.39
N PRO A 360 -13.69 -10.07 -76.58
CA PRO A 360 -14.91 -10.05 -77.41
C PRO A 360 -15.23 -11.41 -78.06
N SER A 361 -16.47 -11.87 -77.88
CA SER A 361 -16.97 -13.15 -78.40
C SER A 361 -17.52 -13.04 -79.82
N PHE A 362 -17.20 -14.02 -80.67
CA PHE A 362 -17.83 -14.20 -81.99
C PHE A 362 -19.02 -15.15 -81.88
N ILE A 363 -20.16 -14.76 -82.44
CA ILE A 363 -21.41 -15.50 -82.32
C ILE A 363 -21.40 -16.64 -83.36
N THR A 364 -21.33 -17.90 -82.91
CA THR A 364 -21.62 -19.06 -83.76
C THR A 364 -23.06 -18.97 -84.30
N PRO A 365 -23.31 -19.09 -85.62
CA PRO A 365 -24.67 -19.06 -86.17
C PRO A 365 -25.51 -20.17 -85.55
N GLN A 366 -26.68 -19.84 -84.99
CA GLN A 366 -27.58 -20.82 -84.40
C GLN A 366 -28.08 -21.77 -85.50
N THR A 367 -27.82 -23.06 -85.29
CA THR A 367 -28.34 -24.16 -86.07
C THR A 367 -29.87 -24.14 -86.05
N ALA A 368 -30.52 -24.02 -87.20
CA ALA A 368 -31.88 -24.48 -87.35
C ALA A 368 -31.87 -26.02 -87.25
N GLN A 369 -31.96 -26.54 -86.03
CA GLN A 369 -32.32 -27.93 -85.80
C GLN A 369 -33.84 -28.04 -85.98
N LEU A 370 -34.30 -28.75 -87.02
CA LEU A 370 -35.66 -29.27 -86.99
C LEU A 370 -35.76 -30.24 -85.80
N ALA A 371 -36.80 -30.04 -84.99
CA ALA A 371 -36.87 -30.38 -83.57
C ALA A 371 -36.81 -31.89 -83.21
N THR A 372 -36.24 -32.16 -82.03
CA THR A 372 -36.67 -33.21 -81.07
C THR A 372 -36.60 -32.62 -79.63
N THR A 373 -37.59 -32.83 -78.73
CA THR A 373 -38.00 -31.90 -77.61
C THR A 373 -37.86 -32.42 -76.13
N ASP A 374 -37.53 -31.53 -75.14
CA ASP A 374 -38.10 -31.26 -73.74
C ASP A 374 -37.21 -31.20 -72.41
N THR A 375 -37.74 -30.63 -71.27
CA THR A 375 -37.21 -29.64 -70.24
C THR A 375 -37.34 -29.92 -68.68
N ALA A 376 -36.79 -29.00 -67.82
CA ALA A 376 -37.14 -28.53 -66.41
C ALA A 376 -36.55 -29.24 -65.13
N GLY A 377 -36.28 -28.65 -63.92
CA GLY A 377 -36.53 -27.36 -63.21
C GLY A 377 -36.00 -27.32 -61.73
N ILE A 378 -36.15 -26.18 -61.00
CA ILE A 378 -35.47 -25.67 -59.74
C ILE A 378 -36.36 -25.68 -58.44
N GLN A 379 -35.80 -25.70 -57.19
CA GLN A 379 -36.35 -25.05 -55.94
C GLN A 379 -35.41 -25.12 -54.67
N ALA A 380 -35.15 -24.02 -53.92
CA ALA A 380 -34.91 -23.99 -52.43
C ALA A 380 -34.57 -22.57 -51.89
N GLY A 381 -35.39 -21.99 -51.00
CA GLY A 381 -35.21 -20.61 -50.49
C GLY A 381 -35.82 -20.33 -49.11
N TYR A 382 -35.76 -21.28 -48.18
CA TYR A 382 -36.44 -21.15 -46.87
C TYR A 382 -35.50 -21.01 -45.65
N ASP A 383 -34.18 -21.19 -45.80
CA ASP A 383 -33.25 -21.31 -44.65
C ASP A 383 -32.60 -19.99 -44.16
N ASN A 384 -32.80 -18.86 -44.84
CA ASN A 384 -32.00 -17.63 -44.58
C ASN A 384 -32.61 -16.66 -43.53
N ALA A 385 -33.77 -16.96 -42.94
CA ALA A 385 -34.51 -15.96 -42.14
C ALA A 385 -34.25 -16.01 -40.62
N MET A 386 -33.66 -17.09 -40.08
CA MET A 386 -33.64 -17.33 -38.62
C MET A 386 -32.34 -16.90 -37.90
N SER A 387 -31.22 -16.77 -38.62
CA SER A 387 -29.90 -16.43 -38.06
C SER A 387 -29.73 -14.95 -37.69
N ASN A 388 -30.41 -14.04 -38.39
CA ASN A 388 -30.22 -12.59 -38.22
C ASN A 388 -30.83 -12.02 -36.92
N ARG A 389 -31.64 -12.79 -36.18
CA ARG A 389 -32.34 -12.30 -34.97
C ARG A 389 -31.52 -12.45 -33.68
N TYR A 390 -30.57 -13.38 -33.63
CA TYR A 390 -29.78 -13.68 -32.42
C TYR A 390 -28.59 -12.71 -32.18
N ALA A 391 -28.08 -12.08 -33.24
CA ALA A 391 -26.88 -11.22 -33.15
C ALA A 391 -27.12 -9.84 -32.51
N ARG A 392 -28.35 -9.30 -32.56
CA ARG A 392 -28.65 -7.94 -32.07
C ARG A 392 -28.79 -7.81 -30.56
N LEU A 393 -28.97 -8.92 -29.81
CA LEU A 393 -29.18 -8.87 -28.36
C LEU A 393 -27.87 -8.74 -27.56
N MET A 394 -26.72 -9.11 -28.13
CA MET A 394 -25.41 -9.04 -27.45
C MET A 394 -24.72 -7.67 -27.54
N ALA A 395 -25.13 -6.78 -28.44
CA ALA A 395 -24.46 -5.49 -28.66
C ALA A 395 -24.74 -4.42 -27.58
N ASN A 396 -25.85 -4.51 -26.83
CA ASN A 396 -26.27 -3.46 -25.88
C ASN A 396 -25.70 -3.59 -24.45
N ARG A 397 -24.86 -4.59 -24.16
CA ARG A 397 -24.29 -4.81 -22.81
C ARG A 397 -22.88 -4.22 -22.59
N GLY A 398 -22.24 -3.69 -23.63
CA GLY A 398 -20.83 -3.26 -23.62
C GLY A 398 -20.56 -1.76 -23.42
N GLN A 399 -21.57 -0.90 -23.23
CA GLN A 399 -21.39 0.56 -23.34
C GLN A 399 -21.33 1.33 -21.99
N ASN A 400 -21.65 0.71 -20.84
CA ASN A 400 -21.71 1.40 -19.53
C ASN A 400 -20.57 1.08 -18.54
N MET A 401 -19.50 0.40 -18.98
CA MET A 401 -18.35 0.02 -18.14
C MET A 401 -17.10 0.92 -18.30
N GLY A 402 -17.19 2.02 -19.05
CA GLY A 402 -16.03 2.86 -19.40
C GLY A 402 -15.71 4.05 -18.48
N LEU A 403 -16.64 4.50 -17.63
CA LEU A 403 -16.46 5.74 -16.83
C LEU A 403 -16.05 5.49 -15.36
N ALA A 404 -16.21 4.26 -14.86
CA ALA A 404 -15.87 3.89 -13.48
C ALA A 404 -14.39 3.49 -13.27
N GLY A 405 -13.64 3.27 -14.35
CA GLY A 405 -12.22 2.87 -14.30
C GLY A 405 -11.22 4.02 -14.11
N SER A 406 -11.65 5.28 -14.33
CA SER A 406 -10.75 6.45 -14.31
C SER A 406 -10.67 7.17 -12.96
N LEU A 407 -11.56 6.87 -12.01
CA LEU A 407 -11.57 7.52 -10.69
C LEU A 407 -10.84 6.69 -9.60
N PHE A 408 -10.57 5.41 -9.86
CA PHE A 408 -10.07 4.46 -8.85
C PHE A 408 -8.54 4.24 -8.88
N GLY A 409 -7.84 4.81 -9.87
CA GLY A 409 -6.37 4.68 -10.01
C GLY A 409 -5.55 5.85 -9.43
N GLY A 410 -6.19 6.94 -9.00
CA GLY A 410 -5.50 8.20 -8.64
C GLY A 410 -5.55 8.61 -7.17
N LEU A 411 -6.10 7.78 -6.27
CA LEU A 411 -6.35 8.14 -4.86
C LEU A 411 -5.87 7.06 -3.88
N ALA A 412 -4.70 6.48 -4.13
CA ALA A 412 -4.05 5.50 -3.24
C ALA A 412 -2.85 6.09 -2.45
N GLY A 413 -2.78 7.42 -2.36
CA GLY A 413 -1.77 8.11 -1.58
C GLY A 413 -2.26 9.51 -1.25
N LEU A 414 -3.06 9.65 -0.19
CA LEU A 414 -3.29 10.84 0.63
C LEU A 414 -4.28 10.44 1.73
N GLY A 415 -3.91 10.64 2.99
CA GLY A 415 -4.69 10.20 4.15
C GLY A 415 -6.10 10.80 4.18
N GLY A 416 -7.10 9.92 4.16
CA GLY A 416 -8.51 10.23 4.34
C GLY A 416 -9.31 8.93 4.28
N ALA A 417 -10.11 8.66 5.31
CA ALA A 417 -10.85 7.41 5.47
C ALA A 417 -11.72 7.08 4.23
N ALA A 418 -11.30 6.11 3.44
CA ALA A 418 -12.11 5.53 2.38
C ALA A 418 -13.21 4.67 3.03
N ILE A 419 -14.43 5.21 3.11
CA ILE A 419 -15.61 4.50 3.61
C ILE A 419 -16.06 3.50 2.51
N MET A 420 -15.44 2.32 2.49
CA MET A 420 -15.84 1.20 1.63
C MET A 420 -16.84 0.30 2.37
N ALA A 421 -17.86 -0.20 1.65
CA ALA A 421 -18.86 -1.11 2.20
C ALA A 421 -18.18 -2.31 2.90
N SER A 422 -18.46 -2.48 4.19
CA SER A 422 -17.76 -3.45 5.05
C SER A 422 -18.66 -4.61 5.50
N ASP A 423 -19.92 -4.59 5.06
CA ASP A 423 -20.92 -5.61 5.30
C ASP A 423 -20.58 -6.95 4.63
N ARG A 424 -20.81 -8.06 5.35
CA ARG A 424 -20.67 -9.42 4.82
C ARG A 424 -21.56 -9.69 3.59
N ARG A 425 -22.73 -9.05 3.47
CA ARG A 425 -23.69 -9.30 2.38
C ARG A 425 -23.20 -8.88 1.00
N VAL A 426 -22.27 -7.94 0.92
CA VAL A 426 -21.70 -7.46 -0.36
C VAL A 426 -20.37 -8.13 -0.71
N LYS A 427 -19.93 -9.08 0.13
CA LYS A 427 -18.63 -9.76 0.01
C LYS A 427 -18.81 -11.25 -0.31
N LYS A 428 -17.86 -11.84 -1.03
CA LYS A 428 -17.72 -13.26 -1.37
C LYS A 428 -16.30 -13.74 -1.04
N ASP A 429 -16.09 -15.07 -0.98
CA ASP A 429 -14.79 -15.69 -0.72
C ASP A 429 -14.09 -15.23 0.57
N ILE A 430 -14.86 -15.06 1.65
CA ILE A 430 -14.40 -14.50 2.91
C ILE A 430 -13.58 -15.53 3.69
N LYS A 431 -12.28 -15.28 3.85
CA LYS A 431 -11.35 -16.11 4.64
C LYS A 431 -10.72 -15.28 5.74
N LYS A 432 -10.70 -15.82 6.97
CA LYS A 432 -10.03 -15.18 8.10
C LYS A 432 -8.52 -15.41 7.98
N VAL A 433 -7.75 -14.34 7.98
CA VAL A 433 -6.29 -14.38 7.77
C VAL A 433 -5.49 -13.91 8.97
N GLY A 434 -6.14 -13.26 9.94
CA GLY A 434 -5.44 -12.78 11.13
C GLY A 434 -6.36 -12.14 12.16
N LYS A 435 -5.73 -11.45 13.11
CA LYS A 435 -6.39 -10.60 14.10
C LYS A 435 -5.54 -9.34 14.33
N THR A 436 -6.19 -8.23 14.67
CA THR A 436 -5.56 -7.02 15.18
C THR A 436 -5.06 -7.24 16.63
N ASN A 437 -4.27 -6.30 17.16
CA ASN A 437 -3.75 -6.36 18.54
C ASN A 437 -4.87 -6.37 19.60
N ASP A 438 -6.01 -5.74 19.32
CA ASP A 438 -7.22 -5.78 20.16
C ASP A 438 -8.14 -7.00 19.85
N GLY A 439 -7.62 -7.96 19.08
CA GLY A 439 -8.22 -9.25 18.80
C GLY A 439 -9.41 -9.22 17.83
N GLN A 440 -9.60 -8.15 17.04
CA GLN A 440 -10.61 -8.13 15.98
C GLN A 440 -10.14 -8.97 14.79
N PRO A 441 -11.00 -9.81 14.19
CA PRO A 441 -10.61 -10.67 13.08
C PRO A 441 -10.37 -9.86 11.78
N ILE A 442 -9.28 -10.17 11.09
CA ILE A 442 -8.94 -9.65 9.76
C ILE A 442 -9.25 -10.72 8.73
N TYR A 443 -9.86 -10.32 7.62
CA TYR A 443 -10.30 -11.21 6.54
C TYR A 443 -9.75 -10.78 5.18
N THR A 444 -9.49 -11.74 4.30
CA THR A 444 -9.42 -11.52 2.86
C THR A 444 -10.77 -11.86 2.22
N PHE A 445 -11.23 -11.08 1.25
CA PHE A 445 -12.51 -11.25 0.58
C PHE A 445 -12.50 -10.63 -0.83
N ARG A 446 -13.53 -10.90 -1.63
CA ARG A 446 -13.82 -10.18 -2.88
C ARG A 446 -15.19 -9.51 -2.77
N TYR A 447 -15.42 -8.40 -3.47
CA TYR A 447 -16.78 -7.85 -3.59
C TYR A 447 -17.59 -8.69 -4.58
N LYS A 448 -18.92 -8.76 -4.44
CA LYS A 448 -19.73 -9.59 -5.35
C LYS A 448 -19.56 -9.20 -6.82
N ASP A 449 -19.45 -7.90 -7.09
CA ASP A 449 -19.31 -7.31 -8.42
C ASP A 449 -17.84 -7.05 -8.81
N SER A 450 -16.88 -7.65 -8.10
CA SER A 450 -15.44 -7.51 -8.38
C SER A 450 -14.70 -8.83 -8.24
N ASP A 451 -13.62 -8.99 -9.01
CA ASP A 451 -12.74 -10.15 -8.92
C ASP A 451 -11.45 -9.85 -8.13
N GLY A 452 -11.24 -8.60 -7.69
CA GLY A 452 -10.09 -8.21 -6.88
C GLY A 452 -10.17 -8.72 -5.45
N ILE A 453 -9.06 -9.31 -4.95
CA ILE A 453 -8.92 -9.70 -3.54
C ILE A 453 -8.62 -8.45 -2.71
N GLN A 454 -9.39 -8.26 -1.65
CA GLN A 454 -9.27 -7.19 -0.67
C GLN A 454 -9.03 -7.77 0.72
N MET A 455 -8.41 -7.00 1.61
CA MET A 455 -8.21 -7.38 3.00
C MET A 455 -8.82 -6.32 3.93
N GLY A 456 -9.50 -6.74 4.99
CA GLY A 456 -10.11 -5.80 5.94
C GLY A 456 -10.97 -6.45 7.00
N LEU A 457 -11.70 -5.62 7.74
CA LEU A 457 -12.61 -6.01 8.82
C LEU A 457 -14.01 -6.33 8.27
N MET A 458 -14.77 -7.13 9.02
CA MET A 458 -16.21 -7.34 8.77
C MET A 458 -17.05 -6.49 9.70
N ALA A 459 -18.01 -5.73 9.15
CA ALA A 459 -18.87 -4.85 9.93
C ALA A 459 -19.59 -5.58 11.07
N GLN A 460 -20.09 -6.80 10.82
CA GLN A 460 -20.77 -7.61 11.83
C GLN A 460 -19.88 -8.06 13.00
N ASP A 461 -18.56 -8.12 12.80
CA ASP A 461 -17.62 -8.48 13.86
C ASP A 461 -17.12 -7.24 14.61
N VAL A 462 -16.96 -6.12 13.90
CA VAL A 462 -16.63 -4.82 14.51
C VAL A 462 -17.78 -4.33 15.39
N GLU A 463 -19.02 -4.45 14.92
CA GLU A 463 -20.23 -4.01 15.63
C GLU A 463 -20.38 -4.64 17.02
N LYS A 464 -19.92 -5.88 17.19
CA LYS A 464 -19.95 -6.59 18.49
C LYS A 464 -18.99 -6.00 19.53
N LYS A 465 -17.91 -5.37 19.09
CA LYS A 465 -16.85 -4.84 19.96
C LYS A 465 -16.86 -3.32 20.06
N LYS A 466 -17.09 -2.65 18.94
CA LYS A 466 -17.06 -1.20 18.76
C LYS A 466 -18.24 -0.79 17.86
N PRO A 467 -19.49 -0.83 18.37
CA PRO A 467 -20.67 -0.46 17.60
C PRO A 467 -20.59 0.96 17.04
N GLU A 468 -19.93 1.88 17.75
CA GLU A 468 -19.68 3.27 17.33
C GLU A 468 -18.80 3.39 16.08
N ALA A 469 -18.04 2.34 15.74
CA ALA A 469 -17.23 2.29 14.53
C ALA A 469 -18.01 1.81 13.30
N VAL A 470 -19.29 1.45 13.44
CA VAL A 470 -20.14 0.93 12.36
C VAL A 470 -21.23 1.92 12.00
N ILE A 471 -21.34 2.23 10.70
CA ILE A 471 -22.34 3.12 10.15
C ILE A 471 -23.23 2.32 9.19
N GLU A 472 -24.54 2.40 9.37
CA GLU A 472 -25.50 1.81 8.44
C GLU A 472 -25.99 2.87 7.45
N ARG A 473 -25.91 2.55 6.16
CA ARG A 473 -26.39 3.40 5.08
C ARG A 473 -27.90 3.31 4.92
N PRO A 474 -28.53 4.24 4.17
CA PRO A 474 -29.96 4.17 3.84
C PRO A 474 -30.39 2.91 3.06
N ASP A 475 -29.47 2.22 2.38
CA ASP A 475 -29.71 0.94 1.68
C ASP A 475 -29.57 -0.28 2.62
N GLY A 476 -29.38 -0.04 3.92
CA GLY A 476 -29.20 -1.04 4.96
C GLY A 476 -27.81 -1.65 4.98
N ILE A 477 -26.86 -1.26 4.10
CA ILE A 477 -25.51 -1.83 4.06
C ILE A 477 -24.61 -1.19 5.12
N LYS A 478 -23.92 -2.03 5.91
CA LYS A 478 -23.01 -1.57 6.96
C LYS A 478 -21.61 -1.22 6.45
N MET A 479 -21.04 -0.16 7.00
CA MET A 479 -19.70 0.36 6.75
C MET A 479 -18.92 0.43 8.06
N VAL A 480 -17.59 0.31 8.00
CA VAL A 480 -16.71 0.41 9.17
C VAL A 480 -15.82 1.64 9.01
N ASN A 481 -15.81 2.51 10.03
CA ASN A 481 -14.80 3.54 10.17
C ASN A 481 -13.53 2.92 10.78
N TYR A 482 -12.49 2.77 9.96
CA TYR A 482 -11.26 2.10 10.38
C TYR A 482 -10.47 2.88 11.45
N ASP A 483 -10.55 4.21 11.48
CA ASP A 483 -9.85 5.02 12.51
C ASP A 483 -10.43 4.77 13.90
N LEU A 484 -11.76 4.61 13.99
CA LEU A 484 -12.44 4.26 15.23
C LEU A 484 -12.28 2.77 15.55
N ALA A 485 -12.46 1.90 14.54
CA ALA A 485 -12.35 0.45 14.72
C ALA A 485 -10.95 0.05 15.20
N LEU A 486 -9.89 0.68 14.68
CA LEU A 486 -8.49 0.38 15.03
C LEU A 486 -7.91 1.31 16.11
N LYS A 487 -8.71 2.18 16.73
CA LYS A 487 -8.27 3.00 17.85
C LYS A 487 -7.84 2.10 19.02
N GLY A 488 -6.56 2.16 19.39
CA GLY A 488 -5.95 1.29 20.40
C GLY A 488 -5.52 -0.10 19.90
N ALA A 489 -5.64 -0.37 18.60
CA ALA A 489 -5.28 -1.65 17.97
C ALA A 489 -4.02 -1.57 17.09
N LYS A 490 -3.34 -0.41 17.08
CA LYS A 490 -2.10 -0.16 16.32
C LYS A 490 -0.93 -0.94 16.89
#